data_AF-A0A4P8L690-F1
#
_entry.id   AF-A0A4P8L690-F1
#
_cell.length_a   1.000
_cell.length_b   1.000
_cell.length_c   1.000
_cell.angle_alpha   90.00
_cell.angle_beta   90.00
_cell.angle_gamma   90.00
#
_symmetry.space_group_name_H-M   'P 1'
#
loop_
_entity.id
_entity.type
_entity.pdbx_description
1 polymer ?
#
loop_
_entity_poly.entity_id
_entity_poly.type
_entity_poly.pdbx_seq_one_letter_code
_entity_poly.pdbx_strand_id
1 'polypeptide(L)' 'MKCPACGFEAPANKFRYLYNARIDDPLSMRQCIKCGEVIAVNELKGEAVQIVKPGDAPWGKSAGIEGVTASVLD' A
#
# COMPACT_ATOMS: atom_id res chain seq x y z
N MET A 1 -3.18 12.81 8.16
CA MET A 1 -1.98 11.95 8.11
C MET A 1 -0.74 12.75 7.73
N LYS A 2 0.44 12.24 8.13
CA LYS A 2 1.75 12.78 7.79
C LYS A 2 2.44 11.89 6.76
N CYS A 3 2.97 12.45 5.69
CA CYS A 3 3.76 11.72 4.71
C CYS A 3 5.09 11.26 5.35
N PRO A 4 5.40 9.95 5.38
CA PRO A 4 6.65 9.45 5.95
C PRO A 4 7.89 9.85 5.14
N ALA A 5 7.74 10.21 3.86
CA ALA A 5 8.87 10.58 3.01
C ALA A 5 9.30 12.05 3.14
N CYS A 6 8.34 12.98 3.15
CA CYS A 6 8.64 14.43 3.09
C CYS A 6 8.04 15.25 4.23
N GLY A 7 7.35 14.60 5.18
CA GLY A 7 6.74 15.25 6.33
C GLY A 7 5.49 16.09 6.04
N PHE A 8 4.96 16.09 4.81
CA PHE A 8 3.73 16.80 4.47
C PHE A 8 2.54 16.32 5.31
N GLU A 9 1.84 17.22 5.98
CA GLU A 9 0.69 16.91 6.83
C GLU A 9 -0.60 17.46 6.20
N ALA A 10 -1.57 16.56 5.99
CA ALA A 10 -2.89 16.91 5.48
C ALA A 10 -3.91 15.79 5.76
N PRO A 11 -5.23 16.04 5.61
CA PRO A 11 -6.23 14.98 5.60
C PRO A 11 -5.98 13.97 4.47
N ALA A 12 -6.39 12.72 4.65
CA ALA A 12 -6.07 11.64 3.71
C ALA A 12 -6.61 11.88 2.28
N ASN A 13 -7.74 12.59 2.16
CA ASN A 13 -8.32 12.99 0.86
C ASN A 13 -7.48 14.02 0.07
N LYS A 14 -6.43 14.59 0.68
CA LYS A 14 -5.43 15.44 -0.01
C LYS A 14 -4.27 14.64 -0.60
N PHE A 15 -4.23 13.34 -0.37
CA PHE A 15 -3.31 12.41 -1.02
C PHE A 15 -4.07 11.69 -2.13
N ARG A 16 -3.48 11.62 -3.32
CA ARG A 16 -4.14 11.03 -4.49
C ARG A 16 -4.38 9.55 -4.21
N TYR A 17 -5.65 9.15 -4.17
CA TYR A 17 -6.00 7.75 -4.05
C TYR A 17 -5.58 6.99 -5.32
N LEU A 18 -4.93 5.85 -5.16
CA LEU A 18 -4.55 4.98 -6.27
C LEU A 18 -5.45 3.75 -6.32
N TYR A 19 -5.39 2.90 -5.30
CA TYR A 19 -6.18 1.67 -5.23
C TYR A 19 -6.17 1.08 -3.82
N ASN A 20 -7.09 0.17 -3.54
CA ASN A 20 -6.99 -0.79 -2.44
C ASN A 20 -6.77 -2.17 -3.06
N ALA A 21 -5.69 -2.85 -2.66
CA ALA A 21 -5.33 -4.16 -3.19
C ALA A 21 -6.19 -5.30 -2.62
N ARG A 22 -6.76 -5.11 -1.42
CA ARG A 22 -7.53 -6.12 -0.69
C ARG A 22 -8.81 -5.52 -0.13
N ILE A 23 -9.95 -6.05 -0.56
CA ILE A 23 -11.28 -5.57 -0.13
C ILE A 23 -11.49 -5.77 1.38
N ASP A 24 -10.84 -6.77 1.96
CA ASP A 24 -10.93 -7.18 3.36
C ASP A 24 -9.83 -6.57 4.26
N ASP A 25 -9.00 -5.66 3.74
CA ASP A 25 -7.95 -4.96 4.46
C ASP A 25 -8.17 -3.44 4.41
N PRO A 26 -8.03 -2.70 5.54
CA PRO A 26 -8.20 -1.25 5.57
C PRO A 26 -7.05 -0.46 4.90
N LEU A 27 -6.03 -1.13 4.35
CA LEU A 27 -4.90 -0.49 3.68
C LEU A 27 -5.22 -0.07 2.25
N SER A 28 -5.06 1.22 1.95
CA SER A 28 -5.08 1.75 0.59
C SER A 28 -3.73 2.31 0.17
N MET A 29 -3.45 2.29 -1.13
CA MET A 29 -2.30 2.94 -1.73
C MET A 29 -2.67 4.37 -2.13
N ARG A 30 -1.90 5.34 -1.65
CA ARG A 30 -2.06 6.75 -1.99
C ARG A 30 -0.74 7.37 -2.39
N GLN A 31 -0.78 8.39 -3.23
CA GLN A 31 0.37 9.16 -3.64
C GLN A 31 0.38 10.53 -2.95
N CYS A 32 1.52 10.90 -2.37
CA CYS A 32 1.73 12.22 -1.80
C CYS A 32 1.78 13.28 -2.90
N ILE A 33 0.91 14.29 -2.83
CA ILE A 33 0.88 15.39 -3.82
C ILE A 33 2.11 16.31 -3.74
N LYS A 34 2.83 16.30 -2.61
CA LYS A 34 4.02 17.17 -2.41
C LYS A 34 5.30 16.57 -2.97
N CYS A 35 5.52 15.26 -2.77
CA CYS A 35 6.78 14.61 -3.18
C CYS A 35 6.61 13.46 -4.18
N GLY A 36 5.38 13.10 -4.55
CA GLY A 36 5.11 12.04 -5.52
C GLY A 36 5.29 10.60 -5.01
N GLU A 37 5.77 10.42 -3.78
CA GLU A 37 5.99 9.09 -3.19
C GLU A 37 4.66 8.35 -2.96
N VAL A 38 4.66 7.04 -3.20
CA VAL A 38 3.53 6.14 -2.93
C VAL A 38 3.64 5.62 -1.50
N ILE A 39 2.53 5.68 -0.77
CA ILE A 39 2.46 5.31 0.65
C ILE A 39 1.24 4.43 0.90
N ALA A 40 1.39 3.48 1.83
CA ALA A 40 0.29 2.70 2.36
C ALA A 40 -0.42 3.51 3.45
N VAL A 41 -1.74 3.55 3.43
CA VAL A 41 -2.57 4.32 4.36
C VAL A 41 -3.58 3.40 4.99
N ASN A 42 -3.65 3.39 6.32
CA ASN A 42 -4.74 2.74 7.04
C ASN A 42 -5.93 3.70 7.05
N GLU A 43 -6.97 3.38 6.27
CA GLU A 43 -8.13 4.25 6.09
C GLU A 43 -8.99 4.39 7.36
N LEU A 44 -9.04 3.35 8.20
CA LEU A 44 -9.79 3.39 9.46
C LEU A 44 -9.13 4.30 10.51
N LYS A 45 -7.79 4.34 10.52
CA LYS A 45 -7.02 5.19 11.44
C LYS A 45 -6.72 6.57 10.85
N GLY A 46 -6.77 6.72 9.53
CA GLY A 46 -6.38 7.95 8.85
C GLY A 46 -4.87 8.23 8.96
N GLU A 47 -4.05 7.17 8.89
CA GLU A 47 -2.60 7.22 9.13
C GLU A 47 -1.81 6.62 7.96
N ALA A 48 -0.68 7.23 7.63
CA ALA A 48 0.28 6.64 6.70
C ALA A 48 1.14 5.63 7.45
N VAL A 49 1.19 4.40 6.94
CA VAL A 49 1.84 3.26 7.61
C VAL A 49 3.28 3.10 7.13
N GLN A 50 3.51 3.17 5.81
CA GLN A 50 4.85 3.02 5.23
C GLN A 50 4.92 3.62 3.82
N ILE A 51 6.15 3.85 3.34
CA ILE A 51 6.46 4.09 1.93
C ILE A 51 6.39 2.77 1.18
N VAL A 52 5.87 2.76 -0.04
CA VAL A 52 5.67 1.55 -0.84
C VAL A 52 6.54 1.65 -2.10
N LYS A 53 7.46 0.70 -2.26
CA LYS A 53 8.34 0.56 -3.42
C LYS A 53 7.80 -0.50 -4.38
N PRO A 54 8.26 -0.52 -5.65
CA PRO A 54 7.88 -1.56 -6.60
C PRO A 54 8.19 -2.96 -6.04
N GLY A 55 7.17 -3.83 -6.02
CA GLY A 55 7.27 -5.19 -5.49
C GLY A 55 6.89 -5.35 -4.01
N ASP A 56 6.71 -4.25 -3.27
CA ASP A 56 6.24 -4.34 -1.88
C ASP A 56 4.77 -4.77 -1.80
N ALA A 57 4.49 -5.61 -0.80
CA ALA A 57 3.15 -6.05 -0.46
C ALA A 57 2.84 -5.68 1.00
N PRO A 58 2.47 -4.40 1.27
CA PRO A 58 2.22 -3.93 2.64
C PRO A 58 1.03 -4.61 3.34
N TRP A 59 0.16 -5.27 2.56
CA TRP A 59 -0.95 -6.12 3.01
C TRP A 59 -0.54 -7.57 3.31
N GLY A 60 0.77 -7.86 3.35
CA GLY A 60 1.34 -9.20 3.50
C GLY A 60 1.47 -9.94 2.16
N LYS A 61 2.40 -10.91 2.11
CA LYS A 61 2.49 -11.82 0.95
C LYS A 61 1.17 -12.55 0.78
N SER A 62 0.69 -12.65 -0.45
CA SER A 62 -0.49 -13.44 -0.81
C SER A 62 -0.34 -14.86 -0.24
N ALA A 63 -1.27 -15.29 0.62
CA ALA A 63 -1.33 -16.68 1.02
C ALA A 63 -1.69 -17.52 -0.21
N GLY A 64 -0.71 -18.22 -0.80
CA GLY A 64 -0.97 -19.29 -1.76
C GLY A 64 -0.49 -19.02 -3.18
N ILE A 65 0.83 -19.07 -3.41
CA ILE A 65 1.46 -19.89 -4.47
C ILE A 65 2.86 -20.34 -3.99
N GLU A 66 3.07 -20.56 -2.70
CA GLU A 66 4.31 -21.18 -2.23
C GLU A 66 4.14 -22.70 -2.40
N GLY A 67 4.43 -23.21 -3.62
CA GLY A 67 4.50 -24.66 -3.90
C GLY A 67 3.75 -25.20 -5.12
N VAL A 68 3.15 -24.39 -5.99
CA VAL A 68 2.31 -24.90 -7.11
C VAL A 68 3.11 -25.22 -8.41
N THR A 69 4.42 -25.02 -8.44
CA THR A 69 5.23 -25.19 -9.68
C THR A 69 6.16 -26.40 -9.66
N ALA A 70 5.68 -27.58 -9.29
CA ALA A 70 6.48 -28.82 -9.38
C ALA A 70 5.81 -30.00 -10.10
N SER A 71 4.62 -29.84 -10.71
CA SER A 71 3.86 -31.01 -11.22
C SER A 71 3.16 -30.84 -12.56
N VAL A 72 3.58 -29.89 -13.42
CA VAL A 72 2.96 -29.72 -14.77
C VAL A 72 3.99 -29.82 -15.90
N LEU A 73 5.07 -30.55 -15.68
CA LEU A 73 6.03 -30.94 -16.72
C LEU A 73 6.35 -32.43 -16.57
N ASP A 74 5.33 -33.27 -16.72
CA ASP A 74 5.48 -34.68 -17.08
C ASP A 74 4.81 -34.92 -18.44
#